data_AF-A0A2T2WMY1-F1
#
_entry.id   AF-A0A2T2WMY1-F1
#
_cell.length_a   1.000
_cell.length_b   1.000
_cell.length_c   1.000
_cell.angle_alpha   90.00
_cell.angle_beta   90.00
_cell.angle_gamma   90.00
#
_symmetry.space_group_name_H-M   'P 1'
#
loop_
_entity.id
_entity.type
_entity.pdbx_description
1 polymer ?
#
loop_
_entity_poly.entity_id
_entity_poly.type
_entity_poly.pdbx_seq_one_letter_code
_entity_poly.pdbx_strand_id
1 'polypeptide(L)'
;MAKYRQNKVKRQHHVLADLEDGLKTLSSLPAIDGIIPGIIRPKSGGSLGFTFQYLTPSGFKLIGRSSAAAQEIFVISGDPQTALRNLYQLGLLSGRPHLPPSMPPQP
;
A
#
# COMPACT_ATOMS: atom_id res chain seq x y z
N MET A 1 19.15 -20.42 -10.56
CA MET A 1 17.86 -20.47 -9.83
C MET A 1 17.93 -19.50 -8.65
N ALA A 2 17.35 -18.31 -8.79
CA ALA A 2 17.46 -17.25 -7.77
C ALA A 2 16.44 -17.48 -6.64
N LYS A 3 16.95 -17.56 -5.40
CA LYS A 3 16.22 -17.76 -4.15
C LYS A 3 15.14 -16.68 -3.98
N TYR A 4 13.91 -17.15 -3.83
CA TYR A 4 12.72 -16.39 -3.45
C TYR A 4 12.97 -15.46 -2.26
N ARG A 5 12.93 -14.13 -2.48
CA ARG A 5 12.67 -13.15 -1.42
C ARG A 5 11.17 -13.13 -1.13
N GLN A 6 10.63 -14.24 -0.64
CA GLN A 6 9.26 -14.32 -0.14
C GLN A 6 9.23 -13.68 1.25
N ASN A 7 8.31 -12.73 1.44
CA ASN A 7 8.04 -11.99 2.69
C ASN A 7 8.82 -10.68 2.88
N LYS A 8 8.56 -9.70 2.01
CA LYS A 8 8.78 -8.27 2.28
C LYS A 8 7.84 -7.68 3.35
N VAL A 9 6.89 -8.47 3.86
CA VAL A 9 5.96 -8.07 4.91
C VAL A 9 6.49 -8.57 6.25
N LYS A 10 6.93 -7.65 7.12
CA LYS A 10 7.28 -7.99 8.51
C LYS A 10 6.01 -8.29 9.29
N ARG A 11 5.57 -9.56 9.28
CA ARG A 11 4.39 -10.09 9.99
C ARG A 11 4.58 -10.18 11.52
N GLN A 12 5.15 -9.16 12.17
CA GLN A 12 5.24 -9.13 13.64
C GLN A 12 4.08 -8.39 14.31
N HIS A 13 3.21 -7.73 13.54
CA HIS A 13 2.03 -7.04 14.07
C HIS A 13 0.79 -7.67 13.47
N HIS A 14 -0.26 -7.87 14.28
CA HIS A 14 -1.59 -8.29 13.83
C HIS A 14 -1.96 -7.49 12.58
N VAL A 15 -2.11 -8.18 11.45
CA VAL A 15 -2.64 -7.61 10.22
C VAL A 15 -4.12 -7.96 10.18
N LEU A 16 -4.97 -6.99 9.84
CA LEU A 16 -6.39 -7.27 9.65
C LEU A 16 -6.56 -8.24 8.48
N ALA A 17 -7.30 -9.33 8.68
CA ALA A 17 -7.50 -10.37 7.66
C ALA A 17 -8.01 -9.80 6.32
N ASP A 18 -8.92 -8.81 6.38
CA ASP A 18 -9.44 -8.11 5.19
C ASP A 18 -8.35 -7.36 4.39
N LEU A 19 -7.24 -6.98 5.02
CA LEU A 19 -6.14 -6.26 4.39
C LEU A 19 -5.02 -7.19 3.91
N GLU A 20 -5.03 -8.47 4.29
CA GLU A 20 -3.96 -9.41 3.96
C GLU A 20 -3.79 -9.61 2.46
N ASP A 21 -4.89 -9.75 1.71
CA ASP A 21 -4.84 -9.95 0.26
C ASP A 21 -4.26 -8.72 -0.46
N GLY A 22 -4.70 -7.54 -0.04
CA GLY A 22 -4.18 -6.27 -0.53
C GLY A 22 -2.70 -6.06 -0.19
N LEU A 23 -2.27 -6.42 1.02
CA LEU A 23 -0.87 -6.38 1.45
C LEU A 23 0.00 -7.39 0.72
N LYS A 24 -0.53 -8.57 0.42
CA LYS A 24 0.15 -9.58 -0.39
C LYS A 24 0.37 -9.08 -1.81
N THR A 25 -0.64 -8.44 -2.39
CA THR A 25 -0.53 -7.81 -3.72
C THR A 25 0.49 -6.69 -3.72
N LEU A 26 0.44 -5.79 -2.73
CA LEU A 26 1.47 -4.76 -2.51
C LEU A 26 2.88 -5.38 -2.42
N SER A 27 3.05 -6.44 -1.62
CA SER A 27 4.37 -7.06 -1.43
C SER A 27 4.92 -7.76 -2.68
N SER A 28 4.03 -8.07 -3.63
CA SER A 28 4.39 -8.69 -4.91
C SER A 28 4.84 -7.66 -5.94
N LEU A 29 4.61 -6.35 -5.70
CA LEU A 29 5.04 -5.30 -6.61
C LEU A 29 6.56 -5.14 -6.57
N PRO A 30 7.24 -5.11 -7.74
CA PRO A 30 8.69 -4.96 -7.79
C PRO A 30 9.15 -3.59 -7.28
N ALA A 31 8.31 -2.56 -7.44
CA ALA A 31 8.58 -1.21 -6.96
C ALA A 31 8.50 -1.09 -5.43
N ILE A 32 8.00 -2.09 -4.71
CA ILE A 32 7.87 -2.06 -3.24
C ILE A 32 9.01 -2.85 -2.62
N ASP A 33 9.86 -2.19 -1.86
CA ASP A 33 11.01 -2.80 -1.18
C ASP A 33 10.61 -3.46 0.15
N GLY A 34 9.64 -2.87 0.85
CA GLY A 34 9.17 -3.36 2.14
C GLY A 34 7.83 -2.79 2.53
N ILE A 35 7.12 -3.50 3.40
CA ILE A 35 5.85 -3.03 3.98
C ILE A 35 5.91 -3.15 5.48
N ILE A 36 5.63 -2.05 6.16
CA ILE A 36 5.61 -1.94 7.62
C ILE A 36 4.16 -1.66 8.05
N PRO A 37 3.44 -2.66 8.59
CA PRO A 37 2.16 -2.42 9.23
C PRO A 37 2.37 -1.60 10.51
N GLY A 38 1.53 -0.60 10.70
CA GLY A 38 1.51 0.29 11.85
C GLY A 38 0.32 0.04 12.77
N ILE A 39 -0.07 1.10 13.48
CA ILE A 39 -1.11 1.05 14.51
C ILE A 39 -2.47 0.69 13.89
N ILE A 40 -3.18 -0.23 14.54
CA ILE A 40 -4.59 -0.53 14.26
C ILE A 40 -5.44 0.35 15.17
N ARG A 41 -6.42 1.04 14.59
CA ARG A 41 -7.43 1.80 15.33
C ARG A 41 -8.82 1.24 15.04
N PRO A 42 -9.63 0.93 16.07
CA PRO A 42 -11.01 0.54 15.86
C PRO A 42 -11.76 1.72 15.25
N LYS A 43 -12.49 1.45 14.16
CA LYS A 43 -13.26 2.47 13.45
C LYS A 43 -14.44 1.80 12.75
N SER A 44 -15.64 2.07 13.24
CA SER A 44 -16.89 1.61 12.62
C SER A 44 -17.24 2.50 11.43
N GLY A 45 -17.54 1.90 10.29
CA GLY A 45 -17.98 2.61 9.09
C GLY A 45 -16.82 3.18 8.27
N GLY A 46 -16.57 2.56 7.11
CA GLY A 46 -15.58 3.00 6.14
C GLY A 46 -15.59 2.13 4.88
N SER A 47 -15.16 2.71 3.76
CA SER A 47 -14.94 1.95 2.53
C SER A 47 -13.72 1.03 2.71
N LEU A 48 -13.87 -0.24 2.34
CA LEU A 48 -12.78 -1.21 2.30
C LEU A 48 -11.67 -0.76 1.33
N GLY A 49 -10.43 -1.07 1.68
CA GLY A 49 -9.25 -0.88 0.81
C GLY A 49 -8.24 0.13 1.36
N PHE A 50 -7.26 0.50 0.52
CA PHE A 50 -6.17 1.39 0.93
C PHE A 50 -6.42 2.83 0.50
N THR A 51 -6.23 3.77 1.40
CA THR A 51 -6.25 5.20 1.08
C THR A 51 -4.84 5.75 1.17
N PHE A 52 -4.37 6.41 0.10
CA PHE A 52 -3.10 7.13 0.14
C PHE A 52 -3.20 8.36 1.05
N GLN A 53 -2.19 8.57 1.90
CA GLN A 53 -2.10 9.77 2.74
C GLN A 53 -1.03 10.74 2.29
N TYR A 54 0.24 10.34 2.30
CA TYR A 54 1.36 11.22 1.96
C TYR A 54 2.62 10.42 1.60
N LEU A 55 3.51 11.06 0.85
CA LEU A 55 4.84 10.54 0.54
C LEU A 55 5.77 10.70 1.75
N THR A 56 6.69 9.75 1.93
CA THR A 56 7.77 9.82 2.91
C THR A 56 9.12 9.80 2.18
N PRO A 57 10.23 10.22 2.81
CA PRO A 57 11.55 10.19 2.18
C PRO A 57 11.99 8.80 1.69
N SER A 58 11.41 7.73 2.24
CA SER A 58 11.75 6.35 1.92
C SER A 58 10.62 5.59 1.21
N GLY A 59 9.53 6.27 0.83
CA GLY A 59 8.37 5.65 0.23
C GLY A 59 7.08 6.45 0.45
N PHE A 60 6.07 5.83 1.06
CA PHE A 60 4.76 6.46 1.27
C PHE A 60 3.95 5.82 2.39
N LYS A 61 2.96 6.56 2.89
CA LYS A 61 2.00 6.10 3.89
C LYS A 61 0.62 5.87 3.27
N LEU A 62 0.06 4.70 3.56
CA LEU A 62 -1.31 4.32 3.28
C LEU A 62 -2.08 4.12 4.60
N ILE A 63 -3.40 4.21 4.51
CA ILE A 63 -4.32 3.75 5.54
C ILE A 63 -5.17 2.64 4.93
N GLY A 64 -4.99 1.40 5.39
CA GLY A 64 -5.89 0.29 5.08
C GLY A 64 -7.12 0.36 5.95
N ARG A 65 -8.31 0.37 5.35
CA ARG A 65 -9.58 0.36 6.06
C ARG A 65 -10.24 -1.00 5.87
N SER A 66 -10.68 -1.58 6.98
CA SER A 66 -11.59 -2.72 7.07
C SER A 66 -12.96 -2.24 7.55
N SER A 67 -13.95 -3.13 7.55
CA SER A 67 -15.32 -2.91 8.02
C SER A 67 -15.41 -2.42 9.47
N ALA A 68 -14.45 -2.82 10.32
CA ALA A 68 -14.46 -2.53 11.76
C ALA A 68 -13.23 -1.76 12.28
N ALA A 69 -12.20 -1.58 11.46
CA ALA A 69 -10.93 -0.98 11.89
C ALA A 69 -10.17 -0.32 10.74
N ALA A 70 -9.26 0.58 11.09
CA ALA A 70 -8.29 1.16 10.16
C ALA A 70 -6.87 0.84 10.64
N GLN A 71 -5.99 0.49 9.71
CA GLN A 71 -4.59 0.17 9.96
C GLN A 71 -3.70 1.09 9.14
N GLU A 72 -2.73 1.73 9.79
CA GLU A 72 -1.71 2.49 9.07
C GLU A 72 -0.70 1.53 8.42
N ILE A 73 -0.29 1.81 7.20
CA ILE A 73 0.66 0.98 6.45
C ILE A 73 1.71 1.90 5.85
N PHE A 74 2.97 1.67 6.19
CA PHE A 74 4.10 2.36 5.60
C PHE A 74 4.72 1.47 4.54
N VAL A 75 4.75 1.94 3.31
CA VAL A 75 5.36 1.25 2.19
C VAL A 75 6.72 1.87 1.93
N ILE A 76 7.76 1.05 1.96
CA ILE A 76 9.12 1.42 1.58
C ILE A 76 9.27 1.14 0.10
N SER A 77 9.70 2.14 -0.65
CA SER A 77 9.86 2.06 -2.10
C SER A 77 10.91 3.07 -2.55
N GLY A 78 11.88 2.62 -3.33
CA GLY A 78 12.82 3.52 -4.01
C GLY A 78 12.17 4.40 -5.08
N ASP A 79 10.99 4.03 -5.58
CA ASP A 79 10.21 4.80 -6.54
C ASP A 79 8.71 4.84 -6.15
N PRO A 80 8.35 5.70 -5.19
CA PRO A 80 6.99 5.77 -4.67
C PRO A 80 5.97 6.21 -5.74
N GLN A 81 6.38 6.94 -6.77
CA GLN A 81 5.49 7.38 -7.86
C GLN A 81 5.03 6.18 -8.69
N THR A 82 5.97 5.35 -9.14
CA THR A 82 5.66 4.11 -9.88
C THR A 82 4.84 3.15 -9.02
N ALA A 83 5.17 3.01 -7.74
CA ALA A 83 4.40 2.17 -6.82
C ALA A 83 2.93 2.63 -6.69
N LEU A 84 2.70 3.94 -6.51
CA LEU A 84 1.36 4.52 -6.44
C LEU A 84 0.57 4.36 -7.75
N ARG A 85 1.24 4.51 -8.90
CA ARG A 85 0.63 4.27 -10.21
C ARG A 85 0.17 2.82 -10.36
N ASN A 86 1.01 1.86 -9.98
CA ASN A 86 0.66 0.43 -10.01
C ASN A 86 -0.53 0.12 -9.11
N LEU A 87 -0.53 0.70 -7.90
CA LEU A 87 -1.64 0.57 -6.95
C LEU A 87 -2.96 1.11 -7.51
N TYR A 88 -2.91 2.24 -8.20
CA TYR A 88 -4.07 2.82 -8.85
C TYR A 88 -4.57 1.96 -10.01
N GLN A 89 -3.68 1.47 -10.86
CA GLN A 89 -4.02 0.57 -11.98
C GLN A 89 -4.64 -0.75 -11.52
N LEU A 90 -4.20 -1.26 -10.36
CA LEU A 90 -4.75 -2.45 -9.73
C LEU A 90 -6.11 -2.21 -9.02
N GLY A 91 -6.58 -0.96 -8.94
CA GLY A 91 -7.82 -0.62 -8.25
C GLY A 91 -7.76 -0.80 -6.73
N LEU A 92 -6.55 -0.89 -6.15
CA LEU A 92 -6.33 -1.11 -4.72
C LEU A 92 -6.51 0.16 -3.87
N LEU A 93 -6.59 1.33 -4.53
CA LEU A 93 -6.76 2.62 -3.87
C LEU A 93 -8.23 3.03 -3.80
N SER A 94 -8.76 3.11 -2.58
CA SER A 94 -10.10 3.58 -2.26
C SER A 94 -10.09 5.10 -2.23
N GLY A 95 -10.20 5.69 -3.42
CA GLY A 95 -10.16 7.13 -3.68
C GLY A 95 -9.23 7.43 -4.86
N ARG A 96 -9.59 8.40 -5.70
CA ARG A 96 -8.66 8.90 -6.72
C ARG A 96 -7.45 9.47 -5.98
N PRO A 97 -6.25 8.86 -6.09
CA PRO A 97 -5.08 9.57 -5.64
C PRO A 97 -5.03 10.84 -6.49
N HIS A 98 -4.90 12.00 -5.85
CA HIS A 98 -4.49 13.20 -6.56
C HIS A 98 -3.02 12.98 -6.96
N LEU A 99 -2.79 12.06 -7.88
CA LEU A 99 -1.51 12.00 -8.56
C LEU A 99 -1.41 13.34 -9.29
N PRO A 100 -0.32 14.10 -9.13
CA PRO A 100 -0.10 15.24 -10.00
C PRO A 100 -0.24 14.76 -11.45
N PRO A 101 -0.96 15.50 -12.32
CA PRO A 101 -1.05 15.14 -13.73
C PRO A 101 0.34 15.30 -14.36
N SER A 102 1.12 14.23 -14.39
CA SER A 102 2.39 14.15 -15.13
C SER A 102 2.54 12.69 -15.58
N MET A 103 2.65 12.36 -16.87
CA MET A 103 3.25 13.00 -18.04
C MET A 103 2.45 12.55 -19.28
N PRO A 104 2.55 13.27 -20.43
CA PRO A 104 1.94 12.83 -21.68
C PRO A 104 2.47 11.45 -22.09
N PRO A 105 1.73 10.67 -22.90
CA PRO A 105 2.29 9.50 -23.55
C PRO A 105 3.54 9.95 -24.31
N GLN A 106 4.69 9.35 -23.99
CA GLN A 106 5.89 9.58 -24.78
C GLN A 106 5.63 9.08 -26.22
N PRO A 107 6.16 9.79 -27.22
CA PRO A 107 5.77 9.66 -28.63
C PRO A 107 5.95 8.25 -29.21
#